data_AF-E0NSM8-F1
#
_entry.id   AF-E0NSM8-F1
#
_cell.length_a   1.000
_cell.length_b   1.000
_cell.length_c   1.000
_cell.angle_alpha   90.00
_cell.angle_beta   90.00
_cell.angle_gamma   90.00
#
_symmetry.space_group_name_H-M   'P 1'
#
loop_
_entity.id
_entity.type
_entity.pdbx_description
1 polymer ?
#
loop_
_entity_poly.entity_id
_entity_poly.type
_entity_poly.pdbx_seq_one_letter_code
_entity_poly.pdbx_strand_id
1 'polypeptide(L)' 'MALSIEYRKKISAMLPLGAKTDIAEGSGLCRNNVYGWFNGKSSNPKIEKAVLDYFNSHIKKIETESQKRKEVMAFLDKID' A
#
# COMPACT_ATOMS: atom_id res chain seq x y z
N MET A 1 18.61 -5.23 -4.33
CA MET A 1 17.86 -5.76 -5.49
C MET A 1 16.66 -4.87 -5.68
N ALA A 2 16.37 -4.40 -6.88
CA ALA A 2 15.22 -3.51 -7.12
C ALA A 2 14.05 -4.33 -7.65
N LEU A 3 12.84 -4.09 -7.16
CA LEU A 3 11.62 -4.76 -7.65
C LEU A 3 11.45 -4.53 -9.17
N SER A 4 10.97 -5.53 -9.89
CA SER A 4 10.65 -5.38 -11.32
C SER A 4 9.50 -4.39 -11.51
N ILE A 5 9.49 -3.69 -12.63
CA ILE A 5 8.46 -2.67 -12.93
C ILE A 5 7.05 -3.27 -12.88
N GLU A 6 6.88 -4.52 -13.28
CA GLU A 6 5.60 -5.24 -13.21
C GLU A 6 5.07 -5.34 -11.78
N TYR A 7 5.92 -5.72 -10.83
CA TYR A 7 5.51 -5.79 -9.42
C TYR A 7 5.20 -4.40 -8.87
N ARG A 8 5.95 -3.37 -9.27
CA ARG A 8 5.65 -1.99 -8.86
C ARG A 8 4.27 -1.53 -9.34
N LYS A 9 3.93 -1.85 -10.59
CA LYS A 9 2.59 -1.56 -11.14
C LYS A 9 1.49 -2.31 -10.38
N LYS A 10 1.71 -3.58 -10.04
CA LYS A 10 0.78 -4.37 -9.21
C LYS A 10 0.56 -3.74 -7.84
N ILE A 11 1.64 -3.34 -7.14
CA ILE A 11 1.54 -2.63 -5.86
C ILE A 11 0.73 -1.34 -6.04
N SER A 12 1.02 -0.55 -7.07
CA SER A 12 0.28 0.70 -7.32
C SER A 12 -1.22 0.49 -7.55
N ALA A 13 -1.64 -0.65 -8.09
CA ALA A 13 -3.05 -0.95 -8.35
C ALA A 13 -3.81 -1.36 -7.08
N MET A 14 -3.12 -1.92 -6.09
CA MET A 14 -3.69 -2.34 -4.82
C MET A 14 -3.72 -1.22 -3.77
N LEU A 15 -2.87 -0.21 -3.93
CA LEU A 15 -2.82 0.92 -3.00
C LEU A 15 -4.03 1.85 -3.15
N PRO A 16 -4.51 2.46 -2.05
CA PRO A 16 -5.62 3.38 -2.09
C PRO A 16 -5.25 4.69 -2.80
N LEU A 17 -6.26 5.46 -3.19
CA LEU A 17 -6.08 6.82 -3.67
C LEU A 17 -5.35 7.65 -2.61
N GLY A 18 -4.34 8.41 -3.03
CA GLY A 18 -3.51 9.20 -2.12
C GLY A 18 -2.28 8.48 -1.56
N ALA A 19 -2.19 7.15 -1.63
CA ALA A 19 -1.08 6.41 -1.00
C ALA A 19 0.32 6.85 -1.43
N LYS A 20 0.49 7.28 -2.69
CA LYS A 20 1.79 7.77 -3.19
C LYS A 20 2.22 9.08 -2.49
N THR A 21 1.24 9.93 -2.16
CA THR A 21 1.44 11.14 -1.36
C THR A 21 1.78 10.76 0.07
N ASP A 22 1.02 9.84 0.67
CA ASP A 22 1.25 9.39 2.06
C ASP A 22 2.63 8.75 2.23
N ILE A 23 3.07 7.93 1.27
CA ILE A 23 4.40 7.33 1.26
C ILE A 23 5.47 8.42 1.21
N ALA A 24 5.31 9.42 0.34
CA ALA A 24 6.25 10.52 0.21
C ALA A 24 6.37 11.33 1.51
N GLU A 25 5.23 11.70 2.09
CA GLU A 25 5.18 12.49 3.32
C GLU A 25 5.70 11.70 4.53
N GLY A 26 5.28 10.44 4.69
CA GLY A 26 5.72 9.59 5.79
C GLY A 26 7.20 9.19 5.74
N SER A 27 7.85 9.28 4.58
CA SER A 27 9.27 8.96 4.41
C SER A 27 10.17 10.18 4.18
N GLY A 28 9.60 11.40 4.15
CA GLY A 28 10.33 12.62 3.83
C GLY A 28 10.91 12.63 2.40
N LEU A 29 10.32 11.87 1.48
CA LEU A 29 10.75 11.75 0.09
C LEU A 29 9.95 12.68 -0.82
N CYS A 30 10.57 13.14 -1.91
CA CYS A 30 9.86 13.92 -2.91
C CYS A 30 8.80 13.07 -3.62
N ARG A 31 7.55 13.57 -3.69
CA ARG A 31 6.43 12.90 -4.38
C ARG A 31 6.82 12.45 -5.79
N ASN A 32 7.38 13.35 -6.60
CA ASN A 32 7.77 13.04 -7.98
C ASN A 32 8.71 11.84 -8.09
N ASN A 33 9.59 11.63 -7.11
CA ASN A 33 10.49 10.49 -7.08
C ASN A 33 9.74 9.18 -6.77
N VAL A 34 8.77 9.22 -5.84
CA VAL A 34 7.89 8.08 -5.54
C VAL A 34 7.06 7.69 -6.77
N TYR A 35 6.42 8.66 -7.42
CA TYR A 35 5.70 8.43 -8.68
C TYR A 35 6.63 7.92 -9.78
N GLY A 36 7.85 8.45 -9.87
CA GLY A 36 8.87 7.99 -10.80
C GLY A 36 9.25 6.53 -10.57
N TRP A 37 9.40 6.10 -9.32
CA TRP A 37 9.74 4.73 -8.97
C TRP A 37 8.70 3.71 -9.43
N PHE A 38 7.40 4.00 -9.22
CA PHE A 38 6.30 3.14 -9.68
C PHE A 38 6.28 2.96 -11.21
N ASN A 39 6.72 3.98 -11.94
CA ASN A 39 6.79 3.99 -13.40
C ASN A 39 8.14 3.50 -13.96
N GLY A 40 9.06 3.03 -13.10
CA GLY A 40 10.38 2.55 -13.53
C GLY A 40 11.40 3.64 -13.85
N LYS A 41 11.10 4.92 -13.58
CA LYS A 41 12.03 6.05 -13.79
C LYS A 41 13.17 6.10 -12.76
N SER A 42 13.03 5.38 -11.65
CA SER A 42 14.03 5.31 -10.58
C SER A 42 14.01 3.92 -9.95
N SER A 43 15.17 3.44 -9.51
CA SER A 43 15.31 2.21 -8.71
C SER A 43 15.88 2.52 -7.33
N ASN A 44 15.55 3.69 -6.77
CA ASN A 44 16.03 4.13 -5.48
C ASN A 44 15.59 3.17 -4.36
N PRO A 45 16.53 2.51 -3.65
CA PRO A 45 16.20 1.55 -2.59
C PRO A 45 15.44 2.16 -1.41
N LYS A 46 15.63 3.45 -1.12
CA LYS A 46 14.89 4.14 -0.04
C LYS A 46 13.41 4.24 -0.35
N ILE A 47 13.08 4.52 -1.61
CA ILE A 47 11.68 4.59 -2.07
C ILE A 47 11.07 3.20 -2.07
N GLU A 48 11.82 2.20 -2.55
CA GLU A 48 11.37 0.81 -2.52
C GLU A 48 11.03 0.34 -1.11
N LYS A 49 11.92 0.59 -0.15
CA LYS A 49 11.67 0.29 1.26
C LYS A 49 10.40 0.99 1.77
N ALA A 50 10.28 2.30 1.56
CA ALA A 50 9.13 3.07 2.03
C ALA A 50 7.81 2.58 1.42
N VAL A 51 7.81 2.22 0.13
CA VAL A 51 6.65 1.64 -0.55
C VAL A 51 6.27 0.30 0.05
N LEU A 52 7.24 -0.59 0.28
CA LEU A 52 6.99 -1.91 0.85
C LEU A 52 6.51 -1.83 2.31
N ASP A 53 7.09 -0.95 3.11
CA ASP A 53 6.67 -0.72 4.50
C ASP A 53 5.21 -0.25 4.56
N TYR A 54 4.85 0.72 3.71
CA TYR A 54 3.47 1.19 3.59
C TYR A 54 2.53 0.09 3.11
N PHE A 55 2.93 -0.65 2.08
CA PHE A 55 2.11 -1.71 1.48
C PHE A 55 1.83 -2.85 2.47
N ASN A 56 2.84 -3.27 3.24
CA ASN A 56 2.68 -4.27 4.29
C ASN A 56 1.72 -3.79 5.40
N SER A 57 1.83 -2.53 5.81
CA SER A 57 0.90 -1.93 6.77
C SER A 57 -0.53 -1.88 6.23
N HIS A 58 -0.69 -1.57 4.94
CA HIS A 58 -1.99 -1.51 4.28
C HIS A 58 -2.65 -2.90 4.19
N ILE A 59 -1.91 -3.94 3.80
CA ILE A 59 -2.43 -5.33 3.76
C ILE A 59 -2.91 -5.75 5.15
N LYS A 60 -2.12 -5.52 6.20
CA LYS A 60 -2.52 -5.87 7.58
C LYS A 60 -3.80 -5.17 8.01
N LYS A 61 -3.98 -3.91 7.62
CA LYS A 61 -5.23 -3.16 7.89
C LYS A 61 -6.42 -3.79 7.17
N ILE A 62 -6.28 -4.13 5.89
CA ILE A 62 -7.34 -4.80 5.12
C ILE A 62 -7.73 -6.14 5.76
N GLU A 63 -6.76 -6.96 6.15
CA GLU A 63 -7.02 -8.24 6.80
C GLU A 63 -7.80 -8.06 8.12
N THR A 64 -7.39 -7.07 8.92
CA THR A 64 -8.06 -6.73 10.18
C THR A 64 -9.49 -6.23 9.95
N GLU A 65 -9.70 -5.37 8.96
CA GLU A 65 -11.03 -4.87 8.60
C GLU A 65 -11.93 -5.98 8.04
N SER A 66 -11.38 -6.89 7.23
CA SER A 66 -12.08 -8.06 6.71
C SER A 66 -12.57 -8.95 7.84
N GLN A 67 -11.72 -9.19 8.85
CA GLN A 67 -12.10 -9.95 10.03
C GLN A 67 -13.21 -9.27 10.84
N LYS A 68 -13.10 -7.95 11.08
CA LYS A 68 -14.15 -7.18 11.76
C LYS A 68 -15.48 -7.23 11.02
N ARG A 69 -15.47 -7.16 9.68
CA ARG A 69 -16.69 -7.29 8.87
C ARG A 69 -17.35 -8.64 9.04
N LYS A 70 -16.58 -9.73 9.08
CA LYS A 70 -17.11 -11.08 9.34
C LYS A 70 -17.77 -11.18 10.72
N GLU A 71 -17.14 -10.61 11.74
CA GLU A 71 -17.69 -10.59 13.11
C GLU A 71 -18.99 -9.79 13.21
N VAL A 72 -19.05 -8.63 12.55
CA VAL A 72 -20.28 -7.82 12.48
C VAL A 72 -21.40 -8.57 11.76
N MET A 73 -21.11 -9.22 10.62
CA MET A 73 -22.13 -10.02 9.90
C MET A 73 -22.63 -11.19 10.76
N ALA A 74 -21.71 -11.93 11.40
CA ALA A 74 -22.08 -13.03 12.29
C ALA A 74 -22.85 -12.58 13.56
N PHE A 75 -22.73 -11.31 13.97
CA PHE A 75 -23.55 -10.72 15.03
C PHE A 75 -24.94 -10.36 14.52
N LEU A 76 -25.06 -9.76 13.33
CA LEU A 76 -26.34 -9.43 12.71
C LEU A 76 -27.17 -10.69 12.43
N ASP A 77 -26.54 -11.77 11.97
CA ASP A 77 -27.20 -13.07 11.72
C ASP A 77 -27.81 -13.72 12.98
N LYS A 78 -27.45 -13.23 14.19
CA LYS A 78 -27.99 -13.72 15.47
C LYS A 78 -29.15 -12.88 16.02
N ILE A 79 -29.44 -11.75 15.39
CA ILE A 79 -30.49 -10.82 15.81
C ILE A 79 -31.79 -11.07 15.01
N ASP A 80 -31.71 -11.78 13.89
CA ASP A 80 -32.85 -12.43 13.22
C ASP A 80 -33.24 -13.75 13.93
#